data_AF-Q9M146-F1
#
_entry.id   AF-Q9M146-F1
#
_cell.length_a   1.000
_cell.length_b   1.000
_cell.length_c   1.000
_cell.angle_alpha   90.00
_cell.angle_beta   90.00
_cell.angle_gamma   90.00
#
_symmetry.space_group_name_H-M   'P 1'
#
loop_
_entity.id
_entity.type
_entity.pdbx_description
1 polymer ?
#
loop_
_entity_poly.entity_id
_entity_poly.type
_entity_poly.pdbx_seq_one_letter_code
_entity_poly.pdbx_strand_id
1 'polypeptide(L)'
;MAQQKFLHQRPIQNPFTNPFSSSPLSTSSISNRPISLLSRNGLLLLLALLVILGVFLPWAGSPLFPSPNKLSPSQSKWRDYSLPQAVKFVAKNGTVIVCAVSYPYLPFLNNWLISVSRQKHQDQVLVIAEDYATLYKVNEKWPGHAVLIPPALDSQTAHKFGSQGFFNFTARRPQHLLEILELGYNVMYNDVDMVWLQDPFQYLEGKHDAYFMDDMTAIKPLDHSHDLPPPGKKGRTYICSCMIFLRPTNGAKLLMKKWIEELETQPWSRAKKANDQPGFNWALNKTANQVDMYLLSQAAFPTGGLYFKNKTWVKETKGKHAIIHNNYIVGFEKKIKRFRDFNLWLVDDHASESPLGKLE
;
A
#
# COMPACT_ATOMS: atom_id res chain seq x y z
N MET A 1 3.11 83.77 -39.24
CA MET A 1 2.27 83.29 -40.37
C MET A 1 3.10 82.29 -41.17
N ALA A 2 2.64 81.23 -41.86
CA ALA A 2 1.32 80.61 -42.14
C ALA A 2 1.59 79.29 -42.94
N GLN A 3 0.72 78.29 -43.19
CA GLN A 3 -0.63 77.87 -42.71
C GLN A 3 -0.96 76.43 -43.23
N GLN A 4 -1.88 75.69 -42.57
CA GLN A 4 -2.73 74.60 -43.17
C GLN A 4 -2.01 73.30 -43.68
N LYS A 5 -2.62 72.16 -44.13
CA LYS A 5 -3.87 71.36 -43.84
C LYS A 5 -3.76 69.97 -44.60
N PHE A 6 -4.69 69.02 -44.34
CA PHE A 6 -5.26 67.97 -45.24
C PHE A 6 -4.76 66.47 -45.29
N LEU A 7 -5.70 65.55 -44.97
CA LEU A 7 -6.26 64.34 -45.68
C LEU A 7 -5.45 63.08 -46.19
N HIS A 8 -6.12 61.90 -46.03
CA HIS A 8 -6.11 60.63 -46.84
C HIS A 8 -4.87 59.68 -46.85
N GLN A 9 -4.88 58.40 -47.32
CA GLN A 9 -5.77 57.20 -47.20
C GLN A 9 -5.12 55.94 -47.89
N ARG A 10 -5.16 54.71 -47.32
CA ARG A 10 -4.84 53.36 -47.97
C ARG A 10 -3.41 53.18 -48.56
N PRO A 11 -2.93 52.02 -49.15
CA PRO A 11 -3.59 50.79 -49.66
C PRO A 11 -2.89 49.41 -49.32
N ILE A 12 -3.19 48.36 -50.12
CA ILE A 12 -2.81 46.92 -50.02
C ILE A 12 -1.67 46.57 -51.01
N GLN A 13 -0.83 45.56 -50.75
CA GLN A 13 0.22 45.06 -51.66
C GLN A 13 0.09 43.56 -52.02
N ASN A 14 0.65 43.18 -53.18
CA ASN A 14 0.44 41.90 -53.89
C ASN A 14 1.79 41.33 -54.39
N PRO A 15 2.04 40.00 -54.44
CA PRO A 15 3.41 39.47 -54.45
C PRO A 15 3.87 38.80 -55.76
N PHE A 16 4.09 39.55 -56.85
CA PHE A 16 4.83 39.05 -58.04
C PHE A 16 5.48 40.20 -58.84
N THR A 17 6.82 40.26 -58.91
CA THR A 17 7.66 40.45 -60.14
C THR A 17 9.16 40.65 -59.81
N ASN A 18 10.01 40.60 -60.85
CA ASN A 18 11.42 40.21 -60.81
C ASN A 18 12.45 41.30 -60.42
N PRO A 19 13.71 40.90 -60.08
CA PRO A 19 14.71 41.79 -59.49
C PRO A 19 15.81 42.24 -60.47
N PHE A 20 15.71 43.44 -61.03
CA PHE A 20 16.88 44.17 -61.59
C PHE A 20 16.62 45.69 -61.64
N SER A 21 17.18 46.45 -60.69
CA SER A 21 17.83 47.74 -60.94
C SER A 21 18.47 48.28 -59.65
N SER A 22 19.73 48.70 -59.75
CA SER A 22 20.51 49.26 -58.64
C SER A 22 20.80 50.74 -58.90
N SER A 23 20.20 51.65 -58.12
CA SER A 23 20.63 53.06 -57.92
C SER A 23 19.82 53.73 -56.78
N PRO A 24 20.32 54.80 -56.11
CA PRO A 24 20.04 55.04 -54.69
C PRO A 24 19.34 56.37 -54.33
N LEU A 25 19.19 56.62 -53.01
CA LEU A 25 18.59 57.78 -52.29
C LEU A 25 17.04 57.85 -52.34
N SER A 26 16.27 57.85 -51.25
CA SER A 26 16.45 58.61 -49.99
C SER A 26 15.62 58.05 -48.81
N THR A 27 16.01 58.43 -47.60
CA THR A 27 15.38 58.12 -46.30
C THR A 27 14.04 58.81 -46.07
N SER A 28 13.11 58.13 -45.38
CA SER A 28 12.12 58.80 -44.50
C SER A 28 11.86 57.97 -43.24
N SER A 29 11.68 58.66 -42.11
CA SER A 29 11.76 58.10 -40.76
C SER A 29 10.40 57.98 -40.08
N ILE A 30 10.07 56.79 -39.56
CA ILE A 30 8.88 56.58 -38.74
C ILE A 30 9.18 57.01 -37.30
N SER A 31 8.42 57.98 -36.78
CA SER A 31 8.65 58.50 -35.42
C SER A 31 8.03 57.60 -34.34
N ASN A 32 8.89 57.05 -33.48
CA ASN A 32 8.47 56.33 -32.28
C ASN A 32 8.11 57.33 -31.18
N ARG A 33 6.82 57.54 -30.91
CA ARG A 33 6.37 58.22 -29.69
C ARG A 33 6.17 57.19 -28.57
N PRO A 34 6.82 57.34 -27.39
CA PRO A 34 6.72 56.37 -26.31
C PRO A 34 5.33 56.41 -25.64
N ILE A 35 4.78 55.23 -25.39
CA ILE A 35 3.52 55.06 -24.64
C ILE A 35 3.85 55.23 -23.15
N SER A 36 3.33 56.29 -22.51
CA SER A 36 3.51 56.50 -21.08
C SER A 36 2.62 55.56 -20.26
N LEU A 37 3.25 54.66 -19.50
CA LEU A 37 2.60 53.69 -18.60
C LEU A 37 1.77 54.34 -17.49
N LEU A 38 2.08 55.58 -17.10
CA LEU A 38 1.36 56.35 -16.08
C LEU A 38 0.12 57.07 -16.62
N SER A 39 -0.18 56.96 -17.92
CA SER A 39 -1.44 57.46 -18.48
C SER A 39 -2.61 56.54 -18.08
N ARG A 40 -3.84 57.07 -18.04
CA ARG A 40 -5.08 56.29 -17.77
C ARG A 40 -5.18 55.05 -18.68
N ASN A 41 -4.76 55.18 -19.93
CA ASN A 41 -4.79 54.08 -20.90
C ASN A 41 -3.66 53.06 -20.62
N GLY A 42 -2.48 53.51 -20.18
CA GLY A 42 -1.40 52.63 -19.71
C GLY A 42 -1.80 51.79 -18.50
N LEU A 43 -2.51 52.39 -17.53
CA LEU A 43 -3.00 51.68 -16.34
C LEU A 43 -4.03 50.60 -16.70
N LEU A 44 -4.96 50.89 -17.62
CA LEU A 44 -5.96 49.92 -18.11
C LEU A 44 -5.30 48.75 -18.85
N LEU A 45 -4.28 49.02 -19.68
CA LEU A 45 -3.50 47.97 -20.34
C LEU A 45 -2.75 47.10 -19.32
N LEU A 46 -2.19 47.69 -18.27
CA LEU A 46 -1.49 46.94 -17.21
C LEU A 46 -2.45 46.05 -16.41
N LEU A 47 -3.65 46.55 -16.09
CA LEU A 47 -4.71 45.77 -15.45
C LEU A 47 -5.20 44.62 -16.34
N ALA A 48 -5.45 44.86 -17.62
CA ALA A 48 -5.82 43.83 -18.57
C ALA A 48 -4.72 42.76 -18.70
N LEU A 49 -3.44 43.17 -18.74
CA LEU A 49 -2.30 42.27 -18.76
C LEU A 49 -2.23 41.41 -17.48
N LEU A 50 -2.43 41.99 -16.30
CA LEU A 50 -2.45 41.24 -15.03
C LEU A 50 -3.60 40.23 -14.95
N VAL A 51 -4.80 40.58 -15.44
CA VAL A 51 -5.93 39.64 -15.54
C VAL A 51 -5.61 38.52 -16.53
N ILE A 52 -5.00 38.84 -17.69
CA ILE A 52 -4.60 37.83 -18.67
C ILE A 52 -3.54 36.90 -18.09
N LEU A 53 -2.52 37.42 -17.40
CA LEU A 53 -1.53 36.58 -16.72
C LEU A 53 -2.19 35.70 -15.63
N GLY A 54 -3.02 36.28 -14.77
CA GLY A 54 -3.64 35.58 -13.65
C GLY A 54 -4.64 34.49 -14.07
N VAL A 55 -5.35 34.67 -15.20
CA VAL A 55 -6.36 33.71 -15.68
C VAL A 55 -5.78 32.71 -16.68
N PHE A 56 -4.91 33.15 -17.60
CA PHE A 56 -4.43 32.28 -18.68
C PHE A 56 -3.07 31.60 -18.42
N LEU A 57 -2.15 32.14 -17.61
CA LEU A 57 -0.91 31.41 -17.28
C LEU A 57 -1.12 30.10 -16.48
N PRO A 58 -2.12 29.98 -15.58
CA PRO A 58 -2.43 28.70 -14.96
C PRO A 58 -2.89 27.62 -15.95
N TRP A 59 -3.36 28.02 -17.14
CA TRP A 59 -3.91 27.11 -18.15
C TRP A 59 -2.94 26.88 -19.33
N ALA A 60 -2.25 27.93 -19.78
CA ALA A 60 -1.12 27.85 -20.69
C ALA A 60 0.13 27.39 -19.91
N GLY A 61 0.19 26.08 -19.62
CA GLY A 61 1.14 25.40 -18.73
C GLY A 61 2.61 25.80 -18.89
N SER A 62 2.98 26.90 -18.25
CA SER A 62 4.26 27.56 -18.38
C SER A 62 5.32 26.85 -17.54
N PRO A 63 6.53 26.55 -18.07
CA PRO A 63 7.55 25.78 -17.32
C PRO A 63 8.07 26.51 -16.07
N LEU A 64 7.81 27.82 -15.94
CA LEU A 64 8.11 28.62 -14.74
C LEU A 64 7.22 28.31 -13.54
N PHE A 65 6.05 27.69 -13.76
CA PHE A 65 5.14 27.26 -12.70
C PHE A 65 4.84 25.77 -12.87
N PRO A 66 5.66 24.87 -12.30
CA PRO A 66 5.33 23.46 -12.29
C PRO A 66 3.96 23.27 -11.61
N SER A 67 2.99 22.75 -12.36
CA SER A 67 1.66 22.44 -11.84
C SER A 67 1.81 21.61 -10.57
N PRO A 68 1.18 22.00 -9.43
CA PRO A 68 1.45 21.41 -8.12
C PRO A 68 1.11 19.91 -8.02
N ASN A 69 0.41 19.36 -9.01
CA ASN A 69 0.01 17.96 -9.06
C ASN A 69 0.87 17.08 -9.99
N LYS A 70 1.98 17.59 -10.55
CA LYS A 70 2.92 16.74 -11.30
C LYS A 70 3.73 15.86 -10.33
N LEU A 71 3.34 14.59 -10.24
CA LEU A 71 4.11 13.54 -9.59
C LEU A 71 5.56 13.52 -10.12
N SER A 72 6.51 13.17 -9.25
CA SER A 72 7.88 12.92 -9.70
C SER A 72 7.92 11.73 -10.68
N PRO A 73 8.97 11.61 -11.53
CA PRO A 73 9.15 10.43 -12.38
C PRO A 73 9.23 9.11 -11.57
N SER A 74 9.79 9.16 -10.36
CA SER A 74 9.83 8.00 -9.46
C SER A 74 8.45 7.64 -8.89
N GLN A 75 7.66 8.63 -8.47
CA GLN A 75 6.29 8.41 -8.01
C GLN A 75 5.40 7.83 -9.12
N SER A 76 5.49 8.38 -10.34
CA SER A 76 4.76 7.89 -11.51
C SER A 76 5.09 6.42 -11.79
N LYS A 77 6.38 6.06 -11.80
CA LYS A 77 6.83 4.65 -11.94
C LYS A 77 6.18 3.72 -10.92
N TRP A 78 6.16 4.09 -9.65
CA TRP A 78 5.61 3.24 -8.58
C TRP A 78 4.08 3.20 -8.57
N ARG A 79 3.42 4.27 -9.04
CA ARG A 79 1.97 4.33 -9.22
C ARG A 79 1.46 3.39 -10.30
N ASP A 80 2.24 3.19 -11.36
CA ASP A 80 1.91 2.29 -12.48
C ASP A 80 2.51 0.88 -12.31
N TYR A 81 3.16 0.59 -11.17
CA TYR A 81 3.73 -0.71 -10.85
C TYR A 81 2.61 -1.69 -10.47
N SER A 82 2.47 -2.76 -11.25
CA SER A 82 1.36 -3.72 -11.13
C SER A 82 1.71 -4.93 -10.24
N LEU A 83 0.69 -5.57 -9.66
CA LEU A 83 0.87 -6.78 -8.84
C LEU A 83 1.67 -7.89 -9.56
N PRO A 84 1.42 -8.24 -10.84
CA PRO A 84 2.23 -9.24 -11.54
C PRO A 84 3.71 -8.88 -11.68
N GLN A 85 4.03 -7.58 -11.87
CA GLN A 85 5.42 -7.11 -11.90
C GLN A 85 6.06 -7.21 -10.52
N ALA A 86 5.35 -6.80 -9.47
CA ALA A 86 5.83 -6.81 -8.10
C ALA A 86 6.08 -8.22 -7.56
N VAL A 87 5.12 -9.12 -7.76
CA VAL A 87 5.23 -10.55 -7.44
C VAL A 87 6.43 -11.18 -8.15
N LYS A 88 6.56 -10.95 -9.47
CA LYS A 88 7.70 -11.48 -10.26
C LYS A 88 9.06 -10.94 -9.80
N PHE A 89 9.11 -9.73 -9.26
CA PHE A 89 10.35 -9.10 -8.79
C PHE A 89 10.84 -9.69 -7.45
N VAL A 90 9.94 -9.83 -6.47
CA VAL A 90 10.33 -10.31 -5.14
C VAL A 90 10.39 -11.84 -5.04
N ALA A 91 9.57 -12.57 -5.80
CA ALA A 91 9.43 -14.02 -5.62
C ALA A 91 10.78 -14.77 -5.70
N LYS A 92 11.08 -15.59 -4.69
CA LYS A 92 12.20 -16.55 -4.71
C LYS A 92 11.63 -17.95 -4.61
N ASN A 93 12.16 -18.88 -5.40
CA ASN A 93 11.72 -20.29 -5.42
C ASN A 93 10.18 -20.45 -5.55
N GLY A 94 9.54 -19.60 -6.35
CA GLY A 94 8.08 -19.59 -6.54
C GLY A 94 7.26 -19.16 -5.31
N THR A 95 7.86 -18.48 -4.34
CA THR A 95 7.20 -18.05 -3.08
C THR A 95 7.35 -16.54 -2.86
N VAL A 96 6.29 -15.92 -2.34
CA VAL A 96 6.24 -14.51 -1.92
C VAL A 96 5.72 -14.42 -0.48
N ILE A 97 6.27 -13.50 0.32
CA ILE A 97 5.74 -13.12 1.63
C ILE A 97 4.99 -11.80 1.47
N VAL A 98 3.78 -11.67 2.00
CA VAL A 98 2.89 -10.53 1.75
C VAL A 98 2.36 -9.96 3.05
N CYS A 99 2.39 -8.64 3.18
CA CYS A 99 1.65 -7.92 4.20
C CYS A 99 0.85 -6.77 3.57
N ALA A 100 -0.32 -6.46 4.10
CA ALA A 100 -1.12 -5.30 3.70
C ALA A 100 -0.98 -4.19 4.75
N VAL A 101 -0.64 -2.97 4.34
CA VAL A 101 -0.24 -1.88 5.25
C VAL A 101 -0.76 -0.52 4.75
N SER A 102 -1.22 0.31 5.69
CA SER A 102 -1.46 1.75 5.49
C SER A 102 -0.48 2.57 6.34
N TYR A 103 -0.33 3.86 6.02
CA TYR A 103 0.77 4.70 6.50
C TYR A 103 0.94 4.73 8.03
N PRO A 104 -0.14 4.78 8.84
CA PRO A 104 -0.02 4.72 10.30
C PRO A 104 0.66 3.44 10.82
N TYR A 105 0.62 2.34 10.08
CA TYR A 105 1.23 1.06 10.47
C TYR A 105 2.68 0.89 9.99
N LEU A 106 3.29 1.90 9.36
CA LEU A 106 4.71 1.86 8.99
C LEU A 106 5.67 1.51 10.15
N PRO A 107 5.47 1.97 11.41
CA PRO A 107 6.31 1.53 12.54
C PRO A 107 6.22 0.02 12.81
N PHE A 108 5.03 -0.59 12.65
CA PHE A 108 4.84 -2.03 12.78
C PHE A 108 5.47 -2.79 11.61
N LEU A 109 5.27 -2.32 10.38
CA LEU A 109 5.96 -2.85 9.19
C LEU A 109 7.48 -2.83 9.40
N ASN A 110 8.03 -1.73 9.90
CA ASN A 110 9.48 -1.61 10.14
C ASN A 110 9.96 -2.62 11.21
N ASN A 111 9.22 -2.77 12.30
CA ASN A 111 9.51 -3.73 13.36
C ASN A 111 9.46 -5.19 12.86
N TRP A 112 8.43 -5.54 12.09
CA TRP A 112 8.25 -6.87 11.50
C TRP A 112 9.35 -7.18 10.47
N LEU A 113 9.70 -6.23 9.60
CA LEU A 113 10.76 -6.39 8.60
C LEU A 113 12.14 -6.67 9.20
N ILE A 114 12.49 -6.11 10.36
CA ILE A 114 13.71 -6.50 11.09
C ILE A 114 13.69 -8.00 11.41
N SER A 115 12.55 -8.50 11.91
CA SER A 115 12.41 -9.91 12.28
C SER A 115 12.46 -10.86 11.07
N VAL A 116 11.89 -10.46 9.92
CA VAL A 116 11.98 -11.22 8.66
C VAL A 116 13.39 -11.16 8.06
N SER A 117 14.06 -10.01 8.15
CA SER A 117 15.44 -9.77 7.71
C SER A 117 16.44 -10.65 8.47
N ARG A 118 16.24 -10.82 9.79
CA ARG A 118 17.02 -11.77 10.62
C ARG A 118 16.92 -13.22 10.14
N GLN A 119 15.79 -13.62 9.56
CA GLN A 119 15.60 -14.94 8.95
C GLN A 119 16.00 -14.98 7.45
N LYS A 120 16.56 -13.89 6.90
CA LYS A 120 17.06 -13.77 5.51
C LYS A 120 15.97 -13.90 4.44
N HIS A 121 14.73 -13.56 4.78
CA HIS A 121 13.56 -13.65 3.90
C HIS A 121 13.09 -12.29 3.35
N GLN A 122 13.75 -11.18 3.68
CA GLN A 122 13.32 -9.83 3.32
C GLN A 122 13.14 -9.66 1.80
N ASP A 123 14.04 -10.20 0.97
CA ASP A 123 13.98 -10.08 -0.49
C ASP A 123 12.79 -10.81 -1.14
N GLN A 124 12.01 -11.58 -0.36
CA GLN A 124 10.76 -12.24 -0.76
C GLN A 124 9.50 -11.44 -0.39
N VAL A 125 9.64 -10.31 0.32
CA VAL A 125 8.51 -9.57 0.88
C VAL A 125 7.95 -8.57 -0.14
N LEU A 126 6.63 -8.62 -0.31
CA LEU A 126 5.84 -7.61 -1.01
C LEU A 126 4.88 -6.92 -0.03
N VAL A 127 5.04 -5.60 0.12
CA VAL A 127 4.10 -4.76 0.85
C VAL A 127 2.98 -4.34 -0.10
N ILE A 128 1.75 -4.80 0.17
CA ILE A 128 0.57 -4.22 -0.47
C ILE A 128 0.23 -2.94 0.29
N ALA A 129 0.57 -1.82 -0.33
CA ALA A 129 0.30 -0.48 0.15
C ALA A 129 -1.16 -0.12 -0.11
N GLU A 130 -1.92 0.09 0.96
CA GLU A 130 -3.34 0.46 0.89
C GLU A 130 -3.54 1.98 0.70
N ASP A 131 -2.45 2.77 0.76
CA ASP A 131 -2.43 4.19 0.41
C ASP A 131 -1.13 4.59 -0.32
N TYR A 132 -1.20 5.71 -1.05
CA TYR A 132 -0.06 6.21 -1.84
C TYR A 132 1.12 6.67 -0.98
N ALA A 133 0.90 7.12 0.27
CA ALA A 133 1.98 7.55 1.15
C ALA A 133 2.87 6.36 1.54
N THR A 134 2.26 5.21 1.82
CA THR A 134 2.92 3.93 2.07
C THR A 134 3.64 3.44 0.82
N LEU A 135 2.97 3.45 -0.33
CA LEU A 135 3.55 3.03 -1.61
C LEU A 135 4.85 3.78 -1.92
N TYR A 136 4.82 5.11 -1.78
CA TYR A 136 5.98 5.95 -2.07
C TYR A 136 7.06 5.82 -0.99
N LYS A 137 6.72 5.86 0.31
CA LYS A 137 7.73 5.78 1.39
C LYS A 137 8.45 4.42 1.40
N VAL A 138 7.75 3.32 1.13
CA VAL A 138 8.39 2.01 1.02
C VAL A 138 9.27 1.94 -0.23
N ASN A 139 8.78 2.31 -1.42
CA ASN A 139 9.61 2.25 -2.63
C ASN A 139 10.72 3.32 -2.73
N GLU A 140 10.67 4.38 -1.93
CA GLU A 140 11.75 5.36 -1.74
C GLU A 140 12.95 4.72 -1.04
N LYS A 141 12.70 4.01 0.06
CA LYS A 141 13.76 3.38 0.89
C LYS A 141 14.13 1.98 0.42
N TRP A 142 13.15 1.23 -0.10
CA TRP A 142 13.28 -0.16 -0.54
C TRP A 142 12.56 -0.38 -1.90
N PRO A 143 13.21 0.03 -3.01
CA PRO A 143 12.62 -0.01 -4.35
C PRO A 143 12.07 -1.38 -4.76
N GLY A 144 10.88 -1.38 -5.38
CA GLY A 144 10.24 -2.56 -5.97
C GLY A 144 9.51 -3.48 -4.98
N HIS A 145 9.58 -3.21 -3.67
CA HIS A 145 9.00 -4.04 -2.61
C HIS A 145 7.65 -3.54 -2.09
N ALA A 146 7.07 -2.48 -2.69
CA ALA A 146 5.67 -2.11 -2.47
C ALA A 146 4.88 -1.95 -3.76
N VAL A 147 3.61 -2.36 -3.72
CA VAL A 147 2.62 -2.23 -4.80
C VAL A 147 1.31 -1.69 -4.24
N LEU A 148 0.54 -0.93 -5.02
CA LEU A 148 -0.81 -0.49 -4.65
C LEU A 148 -1.80 -1.09 -5.64
N ILE A 149 -2.80 -1.80 -5.12
CA ILE A 149 -3.89 -2.38 -5.90
C ILE A 149 -5.08 -1.42 -5.76
N PRO A 150 -5.56 -0.78 -6.84
CA PRO A 150 -6.67 0.17 -6.75
C PRO A 150 -7.98 -0.45 -6.22
N PRO A 151 -8.85 0.33 -5.57
CA PRO A 151 -8.68 1.73 -5.18
C PRO A 151 -7.68 1.87 -4.01
N ALA A 152 -7.04 3.03 -3.92
CA ALA A 152 -6.33 3.45 -2.71
C ALA A 152 -7.36 3.86 -1.63
N LEU A 153 -7.02 3.70 -0.36
CA LEU A 153 -7.78 4.26 0.74
C LEU A 153 -7.33 5.70 1.00
N ASP A 154 -8.25 6.66 0.95
CA ASP A 154 -7.94 8.10 1.09
C ASP A 154 -7.49 8.52 2.50
N SER A 155 -7.48 7.61 3.48
CA SER A 155 -7.29 7.95 4.89
C SER A 155 -5.91 7.61 5.43
N GLN A 156 -5.12 8.65 5.70
CA GLN A 156 -3.90 8.55 6.53
C GLN A 156 -4.21 8.30 8.03
N THR A 157 -5.44 7.96 8.42
CA THR A 157 -5.82 7.74 9.83
C THR A 157 -6.00 6.26 10.14
N ALA A 158 -5.42 5.80 11.25
CA ALA A 158 -5.49 4.41 11.65
C ALA A 158 -6.94 3.97 11.92
N HIS A 159 -7.43 2.99 11.17
CA HIS A 159 -8.77 2.46 11.35
C HIS A 159 -8.91 1.73 12.69
N LYS A 160 -9.95 2.10 13.46
CA LYS A 160 -10.26 1.44 14.74
C LYS A 160 -10.77 0.03 14.50
N PHE A 161 -10.28 -0.95 15.25
CA PHE A 161 -10.74 -2.34 15.18
C PHE A 161 -12.28 -2.44 15.25
N GLY A 162 -12.87 -3.21 14.32
CA GLY A 162 -14.33 -3.38 14.21
C GLY A 162 -15.11 -2.19 13.59
N SER A 163 -14.42 -1.12 13.17
CA SER A 163 -15.04 -0.06 12.35
C SER A 163 -15.21 -0.48 10.89
N GLN A 164 -16.03 0.25 10.14
CA GLN A 164 -16.22 0.02 8.71
C GLN A 164 -14.91 0.18 7.91
N GLY A 165 -14.09 1.20 8.22
CA GLY A 165 -12.78 1.37 7.57
C GLY A 165 -11.86 0.16 7.82
N PHE A 166 -11.86 -0.38 9.04
CA PHE A 166 -11.09 -1.59 9.35
C PHE A 166 -11.59 -2.80 8.55
N PHE A 167 -12.91 -2.99 8.44
CA PHE A 167 -13.48 -4.04 7.60
C PHE A 167 -13.15 -3.85 6.12
N ASN A 168 -13.27 -2.64 5.58
CA ASN A 168 -12.97 -2.36 4.17
C ASN A 168 -11.49 -2.66 3.83
N PHE A 169 -10.58 -2.33 4.75
CA PHE A 169 -9.16 -2.70 4.66
C PHE A 169 -8.96 -4.23 4.72
N THR A 170 -9.52 -4.90 5.74
CA THR A 170 -9.25 -6.35 5.91
C THR A 170 -10.03 -7.26 4.96
N ALA A 171 -11.13 -6.80 4.37
CA ALA A 171 -11.94 -7.58 3.43
C ALA A 171 -11.30 -7.73 2.04
N ARG A 172 -10.33 -6.88 1.69
CA ARG A 172 -9.54 -6.96 0.44
C ARG A 172 -8.53 -8.11 0.45
N ARG A 173 -8.14 -8.59 1.64
CA ARG A 173 -7.09 -9.62 1.83
C ARG A 173 -7.27 -10.87 0.97
N PRO A 174 -8.42 -11.57 0.96
CA PRO A 174 -8.57 -12.77 0.13
C PRO A 174 -8.48 -12.50 -1.38
N GLN A 175 -8.88 -11.33 -1.87
CA GLN A 175 -8.75 -10.97 -3.29
C GLN A 175 -7.26 -10.83 -3.67
N HIS A 176 -6.49 -10.10 -2.86
CA HIS A 176 -5.05 -9.94 -3.05
C HIS A 176 -4.31 -11.28 -3.04
N LEU A 177 -4.68 -12.20 -2.14
CA LEU A 177 -4.09 -13.54 -2.09
C LEU A 177 -4.52 -14.40 -3.29
N LEU A 178 -5.79 -14.34 -3.69
CA LEU A 178 -6.29 -15.06 -4.86
C LEU A 178 -5.54 -14.67 -6.15
N GLU A 179 -5.33 -13.37 -6.38
CA GLU A 179 -4.60 -12.87 -7.55
C GLU A 179 -3.16 -13.43 -7.60
N ILE A 180 -2.48 -13.53 -6.46
CA ILE A 180 -1.12 -14.10 -6.39
C ILE A 180 -1.12 -15.62 -6.65
N LEU A 181 -2.14 -16.34 -6.17
CA LEU A 181 -2.32 -17.76 -6.46
C LEU A 181 -2.65 -18.00 -7.94
N GLU A 182 -3.41 -17.11 -8.58
CA GLU A 182 -3.74 -17.16 -10.01
C GLU A 182 -2.52 -16.83 -10.89
N LEU A 183 -1.58 -16.02 -10.40
CA LEU A 183 -0.23 -15.84 -10.99
C LEU A 183 0.70 -17.07 -10.81
N GLY A 184 0.32 -18.08 -10.03
CA GLY A 184 1.04 -19.34 -9.89
C GLY A 184 2.11 -19.39 -8.79
N TYR A 185 2.08 -18.47 -7.83
CA TYR A 185 3.05 -18.42 -6.72
C TYR A 185 2.47 -18.99 -5.42
N ASN A 186 3.31 -19.57 -4.56
CA ASN A 186 2.96 -19.74 -3.16
C ASN A 186 2.99 -18.38 -2.46
N VAL A 187 2.10 -18.14 -1.50
CA VAL A 187 2.02 -16.88 -0.76
C VAL A 187 1.92 -17.10 0.74
N MET A 188 2.79 -16.41 1.50
CA MET A 188 2.67 -16.28 2.96
C MET A 188 2.10 -14.91 3.31
N TYR A 189 0.82 -14.82 3.67
CA TYR A 189 0.29 -13.61 4.30
C TYR A 189 0.78 -13.47 5.74
N ASN A 190 1.09 -12.26 6.20
CA ASN A 190 1.43 -11.90 7.58
C ASN A 190 0.84 -10.52 7.93
N ASP A 191 0.20 -10.42 9.10
CA ASP A 191 -0.08 -9.15 9.77
C ASP A 191 1.23 -8.56 10.34
N VAL A 192 1.43 -7.25 10.21
CA VAL A 192 2.69 -6.56 10.62
C VAL A 192 2.85 -6.36 12.12
N ASP A 193 1.87 -6.74 12.94
CA ASP A 193 2.01 -6.80 14.39
C ASP A 193 2.42 -8.21 14.86
N MET A 194 3.25 -8.87 14.06
CA MET A 194 3.94 -10.11 14.38
C MET A 194 5.47 -9.89 14.52
N VAL A 195 6.16 -10.84 15.16
CA VAL A 195 7.63 -10.90 15.19
C VAL A 195 8.09 -12.32 14.95
N TRP A 196 9.00 -12.49 13.97
CA TRP A 196 9.66 -13.75 13.66
C TRP A 196 10.88 -13.95 14.57
N LEU A 197 10.83 -14.98 15.41
CA LEU A 197 11.97 -15.44 16.21
C LEU A 197 12.77 -16.55 15.51
N GLN A 198 12.14 -17.27 14.60
CA GLN A 198 12.75 -18.31 13.77
C GLN A 198 12.15 -18.24 12.36
N ASP A 199 12.79 -18.91 11.40
CA ASP A 199 12.20 -19.16 10.08
C ASP A 199 10.87 -19.96 10.25
N PRO A 200 9.72 -19.44 9.79
CA PRO A 200 8.45 -20.16 9.85
C PRO A 200 8.33 -21.27 8.79
N PHE A 201 9.10 -21.23 7.69
CA PHE A 201 9.02 -22.21 6.61
C PHE A 201 9.42 -23.62 7.05
N GLN A 202 10.28 -23.76 8.07
CA GLN A 202 10.65 -25.07 8.63
C GLN A 202 9.47 -25.79 9.32
N TYR A 203 8.37 -25.09 9.62
CA TYR A 203 7.15 -25.64 10.24
C TYR A 203 6.02 -25.90 9.22
N LEU A 204 6.27 -25.66 7.92
CA LEU A 204 5.30 -25.93 6.85
C LEU A 204 5.47 -27.36 6.33
N GLU A 205 5.16 -28.32 7.19
CA GLU A 205 5.28 -29.75 6.90
C GLU A 205 4.34 -30.19 5.75
N GLY A 206 4.67 -31.28 5.07
CA GLY A 206 3.85 -31.79 3.96
C GLY A 206 3.72 -30.83 2.75
N LYS A 207 2.59 -30.93 2.04
CA LYS A 207 2.31 -30.15 0.81
C LYS A 207 0.85 -29.69 0.73
N HIS A 208 0.29 -29.29 1.87
CA HIS A 208 -1.11 -28.89 2.01
C HIS A 208 -1.45 -27.64 1.18
N ASP A 209 -2.73 -27.45 0.84
CA ASP A 209 -3.21 -26.28 0.09
C ASP A 209 -3.08 -25.00 0.94
N ALA A 210 -3.44 -25.09 2.22
CA ALA A 210 -3.53 -23.97 3.14
C ALA A 210 -3.03 -24.31 4.55
N TYR A 211 -2.19 -23.42 5.11
CA TYR A 211 -1.69 -23.49 6.48
C TYR A 211 -2.13 -22.24 7.23
N PHE A 212 -2.56 -22.38 8.49
CA PHE A 212 -3.09 -21.26 9.27
C PHE A 212 -2.85 -21.41 10.78
N MET A 213 -2.85 -20.28 11.49
CA MET A 213 -2.68 -20.22 12.95
C MET A 213 -4.02 -20.40 13.69
N ASP A 214 -4.00 -21.13 14.80
CA ASP A 214 -5.09 -21.07 15.79
C ASP A 214 -5.19 -19.66 16.39
N ASP A 215 -6.40 -19.15 16.66
CA ASP A 215 -6.59 -17.93 17.44
C ASP A 215 -7.00 -18.22 18.91
N MET A 216 -7.21 -19.48 19.29
CA MET A 216 -7.65 -19.85 20.64
C MET A 216 -6.58 -19.60 21.72
N THR A 217 -7.04 -19.37 22.95
CA THR A 217 -6.21 -19.31 24.17
C THR A 217 -6.27 -20.59 25.02
N ALA A 218 -7.05 -21.58 24.59
CA ALA A 218 -7.02 -22.91 25.18
C ALA A 218 -5.78 -23.66 24.66
N ILE A 219 -4.91 -24.05 25.58
CA ILE A 219 -3.66 -24.76 25.25
C ILE A 219 -4.00 -26.12 24.63
N LYS A 220 -3.45 -26.39 23.45
CA LYS A 220 -3.41 -27.70 22.83
C LYS A 220 -2.17 -28.49 23.27
N PRO A 221 -2.21 -29.84 23.26
CA PRO A 221 -1.00 -30.67 23.32
C PRO A 221 0.01 -30.29 22.23
N LEU A 222 1.30 -30.59 22.44
CA LEU A 222 2.35 -30.25 21.47
C LEU A 222 2.22 -31.03 20.15
N ASP A 223 1.61 -32.21 20.24
CA ASP A 223 1.31 -33.23 19.23
C ASP A 223 -0.18 -33.19 18.81
N HIS A 224 -0.82 -32.03 18.91
CA HIS A 224 -2.22 -31.89 18.49
C HIS A 224 -2.42 -32.17 17.00
N SER A 225 -3.60 -32.67 16.62
CA SER A 225 -3.95 -32.83 15.20
C SER A 225 -3.80 -31.51 14.44
N HIS A 226 -3.31 -31.62 13.20
CA HIS A 226 -3.21 -30.55 12.22
C HIS A 226 -4.50 -30.37 11.39
N ASP A 227 -5.53 -31.18 11.64
CA ASP A 227 -6.85 -30.99 11.01
C ASP A 227 -7.47 -29.63 11.39
N LEU A 228 -8.38 -29.15 10.54
CA LEU A 228 -9.27 -28.04 10.91
C LEU A 228 -10.05 -28.40 12.20
N PRO A 229 -9.97 -27.61 13.29
CA PRO A 229 -10.70 -27.90 14.52
C PRO A 229 -12.21 -28.02 14.30
N PRO A 230 -12.95 -28.74 15.18
CA PRO A 230 -14.40 -28.73 15.13
C PRO A 230 -14.95 -27.30 15.39
N PRO A 231 -16.12 -26.96 14.83
CA PRO A 231 -16.70 -25.63 15.02
C PRO A 231 -17.08 -25.38 16.48
N GLY A 232 -16.81 -24.18 17.00
CA GLY A 232 -17.19 -23.80 18.36
C GLY A 232 -18.68 -23.48 18.51
N LYS A 233 -19.10 -23.06 19.71
CA LYS A 233 -20.50 -22.75 20.08
C LYS A 233 -21.22 -21.74 19.14
N LYS A 234 -20.50 -21.00 18.30
CA LYS A 234 -21.05 -20.06 17.30
C LYS A 234 -21.15 -20.65 15.88
N GLY A 235 -21.01 -21.96 15.73
CA GLY A 235 -21.14 -22.70 14.46
C GLY A 235 -19.91 -22.62 13.54
N ARG A 236 -18.84 -21.93 13.93
CA ARG A 236 -17.60 -21.75 13.16
C ARG A 236 -16.36 -22.07 13.99
N THR A 237 -15.25 -22.36 13.34
CA THR A 237 -13.92 -22.44 13.98
C THR A 237 -13.45 -21.10 14.53
N TYR A 238 -12.28 -21.09 15.18
CA TYR A 238 -11.65 -19.90 15.74
C TYR A 238 -10.16 -19.82 15.33
N ILE A 239 -9.95 -19.85 14.02
CA ILE A 239 -8.67 -19.70 13.31
C ILE A 239 -8.37 -18.20 13.11
N CYS A 240 -7.09 -17.84 13.11
CA CYS A 240 -6.60 -16.49 12.86
C CYS A 240 -6.47 -16.24 11.35
N SER A 241 -6.95 -15.10 10.85
CA SER A 241 -6.70 -14.64 9.46
C SER A 241 -5.37 -13.88 9.32
N CYS A 242 -4.52 -13.96 10.33
CA CYS A 242 -3.37 -13.08 10.54
C CYS A 242 -2.05 -13.61 9.94
N MET A 243 -1.89 -14.93 9.85
CA MET A 243 -0.88 -15.57 9.02
C MET A 243 -1.51 -16.76 8.33
N ILE A 244 -1.29 -16.83 7.02
CA ILE A 244 -1.82 -17.88 6.16
C ILE A 244 -0.73 -18.19 5.12
N PHE A 245 -0.33 -19.46 4.97
CA PHE A 245 0.46 -19.88 3.81
C PHE A 245 -0.43 -20.66 2.84
N LEU A 246 -0.37 -20.30 1.56
CA LEU A 246 -1.22 -20.85 0.50
C LEU A 246 -0.35 -21.30 -0.67
N ARG A 247 -0.61 -22.50 -1.19
CA ARG A 247 -0.04 -23.00 -2.45
C ARG A 247 -0.96 -22.67 -3.63
N PRO A 248 -0.47 -22.48 -4.87
CA PRO A 248 -1.28 -22.06 -6.03
C PRO A 248 -2.24 -23.13 -6.60
N THR A 249 -2.75 -24.01 -5.74
CA THR A 249 -3.63 -25.15 -6.05
C THR A 249 -5.09 -24.72 -6.22
N ASN A 250 -5.92 -25.64 -6.75
CA ASN A 250 -7.35 -25.42 -6.86
C ASN A 250 -8.04 -25.32 -5.50
N GLY A 251 -7.57 -26.05 -4.48
CA GLY A 251 -8.13 -26.00 -3.13
C GLY A 251 -7.89 -24.64 -2.44
N ALA A 252 -6.66 -24.12 -2.49
CA ALA A 252 -6.37 -22.79 -1.94
C ALA A 252 -7.16 -21.68 -2.66
N LYS A 253 -7.29 -21.76 -3.99
CA LYS A 253 -8.11 -20.84 -4.79
C LYS A 253 -9.59 -20.93 -4.44
N LEU A 254 -10.12 -22.13 -4.21
CA LEU A 254 -11.49 -22.36 -3.74
C LEU A 254 -11.71 -21.74 -2.35
N LEU A 255 -10.76 -21.90 -1.43
CA LEU A 255 -10.83 -21.32 -0.09
C LEU A 255 -10.86 -19.77 -0.15
N MET A 256 -10.01 -19.14 -0.96
CA MET A 256 -10.02 -17.68 -1.13
C MET A 256 -11.32 -17.18 -1.77
N LYS A 257 -11.80 -17.86 -2.83
CA LYS A 257 -13.09 -17.54 -3.47
C LYS A 257 -14.25 -17.64 -2.48
N LYS A 258 -14.30 -18.71 -1.67
CA LYS A 258 -15.31 -18.85 -0.62
C LYS A 258 -15.20 -17.75 0.44
N TRP A 259 -13.99 -17.35 0.83
CA TRP A 259 -13.80 -16.25 1.79
C TRP A 259 -14.35 -14.93 1.25
N ILE A 260 -14.12 -14.60 -0.04
CA ILE A 260 -14.73 -13.42 -0.69
C ILE A 260 -16.27 -13.48 -0.58
N GLU A 261 -16.88 -14.59 -0.97
CA GLU A 261 -18.35 -14.78 -0.87
C GLU A 261 -18.89 -14.60 0.56
N GLU A 262 -18.17 -15.10 1.59
CA GLU A 262 -18.58 -14.92 2.99
C GLU A 262 -18.53 -13.46 3.45
N LEU A 263 -17.68 -12.62 2.85
CA LEU A 263 -17.57 -11.19 3.16
C LEU A 263 -18.64 -10.36 2.42
N GLU A 264 -18.90 -10.70 1.16
CA GLU A 264 -19.95 -10.07 0.35
C GLU A 264 -21.35 -10.36 0.91
N THR A 265 -21.60 -11.59 1.38
CA THR A 265 -22.87 -11.98 2.01
C THR A 265 -23.02 -11.47 3.46
N GLN A 266 -21.93 -11.03 4.09
CA GLN A 266 -21.91 -10.50 5.46
C GLN A 266 -21.31 -9.07 5.50
N PRO A 267 -21.90 -8.09 4.77
CA PRO A 267 -21.37 -6.74 4.71
C PRO A 267 -21.38 -6.09 6.09
N TRP A 268 -20.41 -5.21 6.33
CA TRP A 268 -20.30 -4.51 7.61
C TRP A 268 -21.54 -3.66 7.88
N SER A 269 -22.06 -3.79 9.10
CA SER A 269 -23.05 -2.88 9.66
C SER A 269 -22.73 -2.62 11.12
N ARG A 270 -23.20 -1.48 11.66
CA ARG A 270 -22.98 -1.11 13.07
C ARG A 270 -23.53 -2.15 14.06
N ALA A 271 -24.56 -2.91 13.67
CA ALA A 271 -25.15 -3.99 14.45
C ALA A 271 -24.36 -5.30 14.33
N LYS A 272 -24.01 -5.74 13.11
CA LYS A 272 -23.29 -7.01 12.89
C LYS A 272 -21.80 -6.93 13.26
N LYS A 273 -21.17 -5.77 13.05
CA LYS A 273 -19.71 -5.54 13.14
C LYS A 273 -18.92 -6.64 12.43
N ALA A 274 -19.24 -6.85 11.16
CA ALA A 274 -18.58 -7.85 10.33
C ALA A 274 -17.06 -7.64 10.33
N ASN A 275 -16.33 -8.74 10.14
CA ASN A 275 -14.88 -8.79 10.22
C ASN A 275 -14.42 -9.96 9.34
N ASP A 276 -13.21 -9.87 8.79
CA ASP A 276 -12.68 -10.84 7.85
C ASP A 276 -12.41 -12.22 8.48
N GLN A 277 -11.96 -12.28 9.73
CA GLN A 277 -11.67 -13.52 10.44
C GLN A 277 -12.93 -14.40 10.61
N PRO A 278 -14.11 -13.88 11.02
CA PRO A 278 -15.39 -14.55 10.86
C PRO A 278 -15.64 -15.18 9.48
N GLY A 279 -15.43 -14.42 8.40
CA GLY A 279 -15.63 -14.90 7.03
C GLY A 279 -14.65 -16.02 6.66
N PHE A 280 -13.38 -15.88 7.06
CA PHE A 280 -12.35 -16.90 6.83
C PHE A 280 -12.73 -18.23 7.50
N ASN A 281 -13.19 -18.17 8.75
CA ASN A 281 -13.64 -19.35 9.48
C ASN A 281 -14.87 -20.00 8.84
N TRP A 282 -15.84 -19.22 8.34
CA TRP A 282 -16.95 -19.78 7.57
C TRP A 282 -16.50 -20.43 6.25
N ALA A 283 -15.52 -19.84 5.57
CA ALA A 283 -14.94 -20.40 4.35
C ALA A 283 -14.20 -21.72 4.60
N LEU A 284 -13.37 -21.78 5.65
CA LEU A 284 -12.71 -23.01 6.11
C LEU A 284 -13.75 -24.11 6.41
N ASN A 285 -14.74 -23.82 7.25
CA ASN A 285 -15.85 -24.72 7.55
C ASN A 285 -16.54 -25.28 6.29
N LYS A 286 -16.84 -24.42 5.30
CA LYS A 286 -17.56 -24.78 4.07
C LYS A 286 -16.69 -25.51 3.04
N THR A 287 -15.37 -25.50 3.20
CA THR A 287 -14.40 -26.11 2.26
C THR A 287 -13.59 -27.25 2.86
N ALA A 288 -13.80 -27.60 4.14
CA ALA A 288 -13.06 -28.63 4.88
C ALA A 288 -12.97 -30.00 4.18
N ASN A 289 -13.98 -30.39 3.40
CA ASN A 289 -13.99 -31.66 2.65
C ASN A 289 -13.43 -31.55 1.21
N GLN A 290 -12.88 -30.38 0.83
CA GLN A 290 -12.50 -30.03 -0.55
C GLN A 290 -11.10 -29.39 -0.65
N VAL A 291 -10.48 -29.05 0.48
CA VAL A 291 -9.22 -28.30 0.55
C VAL A 291 -8.34 -28.97 1.60
N ASP A 292 -7.08 -29.23 1.24
CA ASP A 292 -6.11 -29.84 2.15
C ASP A 292 -5.56 -28.77 3.12
N MET A 293 -5.86 -28.93 4.41
CA MET A 293 -5.68 -27.90 5.44
C MET A 293 -4.70 -28.33 6.53
N TYR A 294 -3.89 -27.39 7.02
CA TYR A 294 -2.92 -27.63 8.09
C TYR A 294 -2.97 -26.55 9.18
N LEU A 295 -3.41 -26.95 10.37
CA LEU A 295 -3.37 -26.14 11.58
C LEU A 295 -1.95 -26.12 12.16
N LEU A 296 -1.33 -24.95 12.17
CA LEU A 296 0.01 -24.74 12.71
C LEU A 296 0.05 -24.90 14.24
N SER A 297 1.18 -25.37 14.77
CA SER A 297 1.36 -25.61 16.20
C SER A 297 1.25 -24.32 17.02
N GLN A 298 0.39 -24.31 18.06
CA GLN A 298 0.30 -23.19 18.99
C GLN A 298 1.65 -22.84 19.65
N ALA A 299 2.54 -23.83 19.83
CA ALA A 299 3.86 -23.60 20.44
C ALA A 299 4.84 -22.87 19.49
N ALA A 300 4.70 -23.07 18.18
CA ALA A 300 5.49 -22.35 17.17
C ALA A 300 4.83 -21.03 16.76
N PHE A 301 3.50 -20.97 16.76
CA PHE A 301 2.74 -19.81 16.31
C PHE A 301 1.77 -19.33 17.41
N PRO A 302 2.27 -18.84 18.56
CA PRO A 302 1.40 -18.40 19.65
C PRO A 302 0.66 -17.10 19.34
N THR A 303 -0.62 -17.11 19.66
CA THR A 303 -1.43 -15.89 19.78
C THR A 303 -0.93 -15.03 20.94
N GLY A 304 -1.22 -13.74 20.87
CA GLY A 304 -0.97 -12.82 21.97
C GLY A 304 -1.86 -13.07 23.20
N GLY A 305 -2.92 -13.86 23.03
CA GLY A 305 -3.76 -14.36 24.11
C GLY A 305 -3.12 -15.52 24.89
N LEU A 306 -2.19 -16.27 24.28
CA LEU A 306 -1.32 -17.23 24.95
C LEU A 306 -0.03 -16.55 25.45
N TYR A 307 0.79 -16.03 24.52
CA TYR A 307 2.16 -15.59 24.81
C TYR A 307 2.25 -14.50 25.89
N PHE A 308 1.43 -13.45 25.79
CA PHE A 308 1.49 -12.34 26.74
C PHE A 308 0.66 -12.55 28.02
N LYS A 309 0.05 -13.72 28.20
CA LYS A 309 -0.87 -14.00 29.33
C LYS A 309 -0.47 -15.22 30.15
N ASN A 310 0.06 -16.28 29.54
CA ASN A 310 0.43 -17.50 30.24
C ASN A 310 1.96 -17.65 30.37
N LYS A 311 2.52 -17.06 31.44
CA LYS A 311 3.97 -17.08 31.73
C LYS A 311 4.53 -18.50 31.88
N THR A 312 3.76 -19.42 32.48
CA THR A 312 4.18 -20.82 32.69
C THR A 312 4.33 -21.53 31.35
N TRP A 313 3.29 -21.48 30.52
CA TRP A 313 3.30 -22.08 29.19
C TRP A 313 4.39 -21.51 28.27
N VAL A 314 4.66 -20.20 28.31
CA VAL A 314 5.77 -19.57 27.56
C VAL A 314 7.14 -20.07 28.04
N LYS A 315 7.31 -20.31 29.34
CA LYS A 315 8.55 -20.89 29.89
C LYS A 315 8.74 -22.34 29.42
N GLU A 316 7.67 -23.13 29.41
CA GLU A 316 7.66 -24.55 28.99
C GLU A 316 7.85 -24.72 27.48
N THR A 317 7.37 -23.76 26.68
CA THR A 317 7.53 -23.75 25.22
C THR A 317 8.71 -22.90 24.71
N LYS A 318 9.57 -22.41 25.62
CA LYS A 318 10.72 -21.56 25.27
C LYS A 318 11.61 -22.24 24.22
N GLY A 319 11.91 -21.51 23.15
CA GLY A 319 12.72 -22.00 22.02
C GLY A 319 11.92 -22.70 20.93
N LYS A 320 10.60 -22.90 21.11
CA LYS A 320 9.71 -23.42 20.04
C LYS A 320 9.04 -22.30 19.24
N HIS A 321 8.94 -21.10 19.80
CA HIS A 321 8.28 -19.95 19.18
C HIS A 321 8.96 -19.53 17.88
N ALA A 322 8.22 -19.53 16.77
CA ALA A 322 8.64 -19.12 15.44
C ALA A 322 8.08 -17.74 15.08
N ILE A 323 6.76 -17.54 15.20
CA ILE A 323 6.09 -16.25 15.02
C ILE A 323 5.21 -15.93 16.23
N ILE A 324 5.43 -14.78 16.88
CA ILE A 324 4.57 -14.28 17.96
C ILE A 324 3.65 -13.18 17.43
N HIS A 325 2.34 -13.31 17.67
CA HIS A 325 1.33 -12.36 17.21
C HIS A 325 0.85 -11.41 18.33
N ASN A 326 0.76 -10.09 18.07
CA ASN A 326 0.37 -9.06 19.03
C ASN A 326 -1.14 -8.78 19.08
N ASN A 327 -1.98 -9.81 18.89
CA ASN A 327 -3.43 -9.73 19.09
C ASN A 327 -3.86 -9.95 20.57
N TYR A 328 -5.17 -9.99 20.84
CA TYR A 328 -5.73 -9.88 22.21
C TYR A 328 -5.42 -8.54 22.92
N ILE A 329 -5.13 -7.49 22.15
CA ILE A 329 -5.03 -6.11 22.63
C ILE A 329 -5.50 -5.15 21.52
N VAL A 330 -6.09 -4.02 21.91
CA VAL A 330 -6.60 -3.00 20.98
C VAL A 330 -5.94 -1.65 21.27
N GLY A 331 -5.48 -0.98 20.21
CA GLY A 331 -4.84 0.33 20.26
C GLY A 331 -3.34 0.27 19.94
N PHE A 332 -2.89 1.22 19.13
CA PHE A 332 -1.53 1.30 18.58
C PHE A 332 -0.46 1.36 19.68
N GLU A 333 -0.50 2.39 20.53
CA GLU A 333 0.40 2.55 21.67
C GLU A 333 0.42 1.34 22.62
N LYS A 334 -0.72 0.67 22.81
CA LYS A 334 -0.80 -0.51 23.68
C LYS A 334 -0.11 -1.72 23.06
N LYS A 335 -0.20 -1.90 21.74
CA LYS A 335 0.55 -2.92 21.00
C LYS A 335 2.06 -2.64 21.04
N ILE A 336 2.48 -1.40 20.78
CA ILE A 336 3.90 -0.99 20.86
C ILE A 336 4.44 -1.20 22.28
N LYS A 337 3.76 -0.69 23.31
CA LYS A 337 4.17 -0.85 24.70
C LYS A 337 4.31 -2.33 25.06
N ARG A 338 3.35 -3.19 24.68
CA ARG A 338 3.44 -4.63 24.97
C ARG A 338 4.62 -5.31 24.24
N PHE A 339 4.97 -4.88 23.03
CA PHE A 339 6.19 -5.37 22.38
C PHE A 339 7.46 -4.87 23.09
N ARG A 340 7.53 -3.60 23.53
CA ARG A 340 8.64 -3.09 24.36
C ARG A 340 8.79 -3.85 25.67
N ASP A 341 7.68 -4.04 26.41
CA ASP A 341 7.64 -4.77 27.69
C ASP A 341 8.14 -6.23 27.59
N PHE A 342 8.21 -6.80 26.38
CA PHE A 342 8.62 -8.18 26.10
C PHE A 342 9.86 -8.26 25.19
N ASN A 343 10.58 -7.15 24.94
CA ASN A 343 11.75 -7.08 24.05
C ASN A 343 11.49 -7.56 22.60
N LEU A 344 10.26 -7.36 22.11
CA LEU A 344 9.81 -7.65 20.74
C LEU A 344 9.63 -6.38 19.89
N TRP A 345 9.92 -5.21 20.46
CA TRP A 345 9.95 -3.94 19.73
C TRP A 345 11.40 -3.63 19.32
N LEU A 346 11.82 -4.26 18.23
CA LEU A 346 13.18 -4.27 17.72
C LEU A 346 13.60 -2.92 17.12
N VAL A 347 12.66 -2.13 16.58
CA VAL A 347 12.97 -0.92 15.80
C VAL A 347 13.66 0.20 16.59
N ASP A 348 13.49 0.25 17.92
CA ASP A 348 14.16 1.26 18.75
C ASP A 348 15.70 1.10 18.69
N ASP A 349 16.20 -0.14 18.73
CA ASP A 349 17.64 -0.47 18.76
C ASP A 349 18.19 -0.96 17.40
N HIS A 350 17.34 -1.59 16.58
CA HIS A 350 17.74 -2.39 15.41
C HIS A 350 17.21 -1.88 14.07
N ALA A 351 16.78 -0.61 13.98
CA ALA A 351 16.25 -0.02 12.74
C ALA A 351 17.14 -0.22 11.51
N SER A 352 18.47 -0.30 11.65
CA SER A 352 19.41 -0.54 10.55
C SER A 352 19.38 -1.96 9.96
N GLU A 353 18.74 -2.91 10.64
CA GLU A 353 18.53 -4.27 10.13
C GLU A 353 17.29 -4.38 9.23
N SER A 354 16.43 -3.34 9.25
CA SER A 354 15.31 -3.21 8.32
C SER A 354 15.77 -2.63 6.98
N PRO A 355 15.27 -3.12 5.84
CA PRO A 355 15.46 -2.45 4.55
C PRO A 355 14.79 -1.06 4.46
N LEU A 356 13.89 -0.72 5.40
CA LEU A 356 13.36 0.66 5.53
C LEU A 356 14.23 1.56 6.42
N GLY A 357 15.26 1.02 7.08
CA GLY A 357 16.14 1.75 7.98
C GLY A 357 15.39 2.46 9.12
N LYS A 358 15.92 3.62 9.53
CA LYS A 358 15.18 4.56 10.38
C LYS A 358 14.09 5.26 9.56
N LEU A 359 12.88 5.30 10.12
CA LEU A 359 11.81 6.18 9.66
C LEU A 359 11.93 7.52 10.39
N GLU A 360 11.66 8.60 9.67
CA GLU A 360 11.61 9.98 10.19
C GLU A 360 10.16 10.38 10.48
#